data_AF-A0A530BTS4-F1
#
_entry.id   AF-A0A530BTS4-F1
#
_cell.length_a   1.000
_cell.length_b   1.000
_cell.length_c   1.000
_cell.angle_alpha   90.00
_cell.angle_beta   90.00
_cell.angle_gamma   90.00
#
_symmetry.space_group_name_H-M   'P 1'
#
loop_
_entity.id
_entity.type
_entity.pdbx_description
1 polymer ?
#
loop_
_entity_poly.entity_id
_entity_poly.type
_entity_poly.pdbx_seq_one_letter_code
_entity_poly.pdbx_strand_id
1 'polypeptide(L)'
;MTEGGISYFGIRHHGPGSAESLVKALQELQPVAVLIEGPVDASPLLPLLASPDMKPPVALLCYPEDDPAATSFWPFAEFSPEYQAALWAVANKAALRFIDLPSAARLAEKAPESPTDTDTAEAEPVEEQGEEATRIQDPIGTLARAAGYEDGESWWSDIIEQNPAPGP
;
A
#
# COMPACT_ATOMS: atom_id res chain seq x y z
N MET A 1 3.74 -17.19 20.03
CA MET A 1 2.31 -16.85 20.12
C MET A 1 2.25 -15.34 20.30
N THR A 2 1.95 -14.60 19.23
CA THR A 2 1.77 -13.15 19.31
C THR A 2 0.50 -12.87 20.11
N GLU A 3 0.61 -12.09 21.18
CA GLU A 3 -0.55 -11.59 21.91
C GLU A 3 -1.38 -10.69 20.97
N GLY A 4 -2.62 -11.08 20.72
CA GLY A 4 -3.46 -10.49 19.68
C GLY A 4 -3.33 -11.28 18.37
N GLY A 5 -4.36 -12.06 18.01
CA GLY A 5 -4.38 -12.92 16.82
C GLY A 5 -4.39 -12.20 15.47
N ILE A 6 -3.70 -11.06 15.36
CA ILE A 6 -3.57 -10.23 14.16
C ILE A 6 -2.07 -9.99 13.93
N SER A 7 -1.62 -10.26 12.70
CA SER A 7 -0.28 -9.95 12.24
C SER A 7 -0.36 -8.90 11.14
N TYR A 8 0.52 -7.90 11.19
CA TYR A 8 0.61 -6.84 10.19
C TYR A 8 1.86 -7.04 9.34
N PHE A 9 1.70 -6.90 8.03
CA PHE A 9 2.80 -7.01 7.07
C PHE A 9 2.84 -5.73 6.23
N GLY A 10 3.88 -4.92 6.42
CA GLY A 10 4.19 -3.83 5.51
C GLY A 10 4.77 -4.41 4.22
N ILE A 11 4.30 -3.92 3.08
CA ILE A 11 4.69 -4.43 1.77
C ILE A 11 5.03 -3.29 0.81
N ARG A 12 5.76 -3.62 -0.25
CA ARG A 12 5.81 -2.84 -1.49
C ARG A 12 4.89 -3.53 -2.50
N HIS A 13 3.90 -2.82 -3.07
CA HIS A 13 2.86 -3.36 -3.98
C HIS A 13 3.38 -4.20 -5.16
N HIS A 14 4.64 -3.98 -5.53
CA HIS A 14 5.35 -4.62 -6.62
C HIS A 14 6.74 -5.10 -6.20
N GLY A 15 6.91 -5.44 -4.91
CA GLY A 15 8.15 -5.91 -4.32
C GLY A 15 8.27 -7.44 -4.39
N PRO A 16 9.17 -8.01 -5.22
CA PRO A 16 9.34 -9.46 -5.29
C PRO A 16 9.80 -10.08 -3.97
N GLY A 17 10.71 -9.43 -3.22
CA GLY A 17 11.15 -9.92 -1.93
C GLY A 17 10.09 -9.74 -0.84
N SER A 18 9.30 -8.65 -0.92
CA SER A 18 8.08 -8.50 -0.12
C SER A 18 7.09 -9.66 -0.37
N ALA A 19 6.90 -10.05 -1.63
CA ALA A 19 5.97 -11.09 -2.02
C ALA A 19 6.42 -12.48 -1.51
N GLU A 20 7.69 -12.82 -1.70
CA GLU A 20 8.28 -14.07 -1.19
C GLU A 20 8.18 -14.16 0.33
N SER A 21 8.57 -13.09 1.03
CA SER A 21 8.53 -13.01 2.49
C SER A 21 7.11 -13.15 3.04
N LEU A 22 6.14 -12.50 2.40
CA LEU A 22 4.73 -12.60 2.78
C LEU A 22 4.20 -14.02 2.61
N VAL A 23 4.49 -14.68 1.48
CA VAL A 23 4.07 -16.06 1.24
C VAL A 23 4.65 -17.01 2.30
N LYS A 24 5.93 -16.85 2.64
CA LYS A 24 6.57 -17.63 3.72
C LYS A 24 5.88 -17.38 5.06
N ALA A 25 5.62 -16.12 5.40
CA ALA A 25 4.93 -15.78 6.65
C ALA A 25 3.51 -16.36 6.71
N LEU A 26 2.76 -16.33 5.61
CA LEU A 26 1.43 -16.95 5.53
C LEU A 26 1.51 -18.48 5.69
N GLN A 27 2.51 -19.14 5.08
CA GLN A 27 2.75 -20.57 5.25
C GLN A 27 3.04 -20.95 6.71
N GLU A 28 3.82 -20.14 7.44
CA GLU A 28 4.14 -20.37 8.85
C GLU A 28 2.96 -20.05 9.77
N LEU A 29 2.28 -18.93 9.55
CA LEU A 29 1.21 -18.43 10.40
C LEU A 29 -0.10 -19.22 10.23
N GLN A 30 -0.37 -19.73 9.03
CA GLN A 30 -1.64 -20.39 8.66
C GLN A 30 -2.88 -19.60 9.14
N PRO A 31 -3.02 -18.31 8.78
CA PRO A 31 -4.11 -17.51 9.30
C PRO A 31 -5.46 -17.97 8.75
N VAL A 32 -6.50 -17.82 9.56
CA VAL A 32 -7.90 -18.10 9.14
C VAL A 32 -8.45 -17.04 8.18
N ALA A 33 -7.80 -15.87 8.11
CA ALA A 33 -8.18 -14.76 7.26
C ALA A 33 -6.96 -14.00 6.73
N VAL A 34 -7.03 -13.55 5.48
CA VAL A 34 -6.10 -12.66 4.82
C VAL A 34 -6.85 -11.38 4.46
N LEU A 35 -6.37 -10.26 4.99
CA LEU A 35 -6.97 -8.94 4.84
C LEU A 35 -5.98 -8.07 4.03
N ILE A 36 -6.44 -7.54 2.91
CA ILE A 36 -5.62 -6.80 1.95
C ILE A 36 -6.11 -5.35 1.89
N GLU A 37 -5.19 -4.39 1.80
CA GLU A 37 -5.54 -2.99 1.52
C GLU A 37 -6.21 -2.88 0.14
N GLY A 38 -7.31 -2.15 0.07
CA GLY A 38 -8.12 -1.99 -1.15
C GLY A 38 -9.61 -1.86 -0.83
N PRO A 39 -10.44 -1.60 -1.84
CA PRO A 39 -11.81 -1.15 -1.62
C PRO A 39 -12.74 -2.28 -1.15
N VAL A 40 -13.39 -2.12 0.01
CA VAL A 40 -14.18 -3.22 0.63
C VAL A 40 -15.28 -3.77 -0.28
N ASP A 41 -15.91 -2.92 -1.09
CA ASP A 41 -17.00 -3.25 -2.02
C ASP A 41 -16.53 -4.12 -3.19
N ALA A 42 -15.23 -4.18 -3.46
CA ALA A 42 -14.63 -5.08 -4.44
C ALA A 42 -14.19 -6.43 -3.84
N SER A 43 -14.34 -6.67 -2.53
CA SER A 43 -13.95 -7.93 -1.88
C SER A 43 -14.48 -9.19 -2.59
N PRO A 44 -15.72 -9.25 -3.09
CA PRO A 44 -16.23 -10.43 -3.79
C PRO A 44 -15.47 -10.78 -5.08
N LEU A 45 -14.70 -9.85 -5.64
CA LEU A 45 -13.92 -10.04 -6.86
C LEU A 45 -12.53 -10.66 -6.58
N LEU A 46 -12.00 -10.54 -5.36
CA LEU A 46 -10.67 -11.05 -5.00
C LEU A 46 -10.42 -12.53 -5.38
N PRO A 47 -11.38 -13.47 -5.18
CA PRO A 47 -11.15 -14.86 -5.57
C PRO A 47 -10.94 -15.07 -7.08
N LEU A 48 -11.36 -14.13 -7.94
CA LEU A 48 -11.14 -14.22 -9.38
C LEU A 48 -9.66 -14.13 -9.75
N LEU A 49 -8.82 -13.52 -8.91
CA LEU A 49 -7.36 -13.47 -9.10
C LEU A 49 -6.73 -14.87 -9.13
N ALA A 50 -7.35 -15.85 -8.47
CA ALA A 50 -6.89 -17.24 -8.46
C ALA A 50 -7.51 -18.11 -9.56
N SER A 51 -8.29 -17.53 -10.47
CA SER A 51 -8.81 -18.25 -11.63
C SER A 51 -7.66 -18.66 -12.56
N PRO A 52 -7.61 -19.90 -13.06
CA PRO A 52 -6.59 -20.34 -14.03
C PRO A 52 -6.55 -19.52 -15.33
N ASP A 53 -7.68 -18.89 -15.68
CA ASP A 53 -7.79 -18.04 -16.87
C ASP A 53 -7.34 -16.59 -16.61
N MET A 54 -7.15 -16.21 -15.33
CA MET A 54 -6.67 -14.89 -14.92
C MET A 54 -5.14 -14.88 -14.91
N LYS A 55 -4.52 -14.24 -15.91
CA LYS A 55 -3.06 -14.18 -16.07
C LYS A 55 -2.56 -12.75 -15.87
N PRO A 56 -1.78 -12.46 -14.82
CA PRO A 56 -1.18 -11.14 -14.62
C PRO A 56 -0.30 -10.70 -15.80
N PRO A 57 -0.12 -9.38 -16.02
CA PRO A 57 -0.66 -8.29 -15.20
C PRO A 57 -2.16 -8.09 -15.42
N VAL A 58 -2.91 -7.98 -14.32
CA VAL A 58 -4.34 -7.67 -14.30
C VAL A 58 -4.58 -6.53 -13.32
N ALA A 59 -5.75 -5.90 -13.39
CA ALA A 59 -6.08 -4.85 -12.44
C ALA A 59 -7.54 -4.85 -12.08
N LEU A 60 -7.82 -4.42 -10.85
CA LEU A 60 -9.15 -3.97 -10.44
C LEU A 60 -9.32 -2.51 -10.85
N LEU A 61 -10.42 -2.23 -11.53
CA LEU A 61 -10.83 -0.91 -11.98
C LEU A 61 -12.14 -0.53 -11.32
N CYS A 62 -12.19 0.63 -10.68
CA CYS A 62 -13.43 1.20 -10.16
C CYS A 62 -13.62 2.61 -10.69
N TYR A 63 -14.74 2.86 -11.37
CA TYR A 63 -15.06 4.15 -11.99
C TYR A 63 -16.57 4.43 -11.95
N PRO A 64 -16.98 5.71 -11.87
CA PRO A 64 -18.35 6.13 -12.10
C PRO A 64 -18.77 5.84 -13.54
N GLU A 65 -19.99 5.35 -13.74
CA GLU A 65 -20.50 5.00 -15.07
C GLU A 65 -20.58 6.23 -16.00
N ASP A 66 -20.85 7.40 -15.44
CA ASP A 66 -20.97 8.68 -16.13
C ASP A 66 -19.62 9.40 -16.35
N ASP A 67 -18.56 8.99 -15.64
CA ASP A 67 -17.20 9.50 -15.82
C ASP A 67 -16.13 8.38 -15.71
N PRO A 68 -15.95 7.56 -16.75
CA PRO A 68 -14.94 6.51 -16.77
C PRO A 68 -13.49 7.02 -16.64
N ALA A 69 -13.22 8.30 -16.93
CA ALA A 69 -11.88 8.86 -16.82
C ALA A 69 -11.47 9.04 -15.35
N ALA A 70 -12.43 9.30 -14.46
CA ALA A 70 -12.23 9.27 -13.02
C ALA A 70 -12.15 7.82 -12.51
N THR A 71 -11.09 7.10 -12.88
CA THR A 71 -10.84 5.71 -12.49
C THR A 71 -9.85 5.60 -11.33
N SER A 72 -10.14 4.71 -10.39
CA SER A 72 -9.16 4.20 -9.43
C SER A 72 -8.66 2.83 -9.89
N PHE A 73 -7.36 2.59 -9.72
CA PHE A 73 -6.66 1.46 -10.32
C PHE A 73 -5.81 0.73 -9.28
N TRP A 74 -6.04 -0.59 -9.14
CA TRP A 74 -5.23 -1.48 -8.30
C TRP A 74 -4.60 -2.56 -9.19
N PRO A 75 -3.33 -2.39 -9.60
CA PRO A 75 -2.63 -3.37 -10.43
C PRO A 75 -2.15 -4.58 -9.62
N PHE A 76 -2.21 -5.74 -10.25
CA PHE A 76 -1.69 -7.00 -9.73
C PHE A 76 -0.73 -7.60 -10.75
N ALA A 77 0.50 -7.88 -10.32
CA ALA A 77 1.50 -8.62 -11.07
C ALA A 77 1.83 -9.93 -10.35
N GLU A 78 2.53 -10.85 -11.02
CA GLU A 78 3.00 -12.09 -10.39
C GLU A 78 3.89 -11.82 -9.16
N PHE A 79 4.60 -10.69 -9.14
CA PHE A 79 5.45 -10.25 -8.04
C PHE A 79 4.75 -9.27 -7.07
N SER A 80 3.43 -9.10 -7.16
CA SER A 80 2.67 -8.31 -6.18
C SER A 80 2.40 -9.15 -4.92
N PRO A 81 2.78 -8.69 -3.73
CA PRO A 81 2.47 -9.37 -2.47
C PRO A 81 0.97 -9.65 -2.28
N GLU A 82 0.12 -8.73 -2.71
CA GLU A 82 -1.35 -8.82 -2.63
C GLU A 82 -1.89 -9.92 -3.53
N TYR A 83 -1.34 -10.03 -4.75
CA TYR A 83 -1.71 -11.10 -5.68
C TYR A 83 -1.33 -12.46 -5.09
N GLN A 84 -0.10 -12.58 -4.57
CA GLN A 84 0.37 -13.81 -3.92
C GLN A 84 -0.44 -14.15 -2.67
N ALA A 85 -0.82 -13.17 -1.86
CA ALA A 85 -1.66 -13.35 -0.69
C ALA A 85 -3.07 -13.82 -1.06
N ALA A 86 -3.65 -13.28 -2.13
CA ALA A 86 -4.94 -13.73 -2.66
C ALA A 86 -4.89 -15.18 -3.16
N LEU A 87 -3.85 -15.55 -3.92
CA LEU A 87 -3.62 -16.93 -4.35
C LEU A 87 -3.50 -17.89 -3.16
N TRP A 88 -2.69 -17.52 -2.17
CA TRP A 88 -2.50 -18.31 -0.96
C TRP A 88 -3.82 -18.49 -0.20
N ALA A 89 -4.60 -17.41 -0.01
CA ALA A 89 -5.84 -17.46 0.74
C ALA A 89 -6.88 -18.37 0.06
N VAL A 90 -7.02 -18.28 -1.27
CA VAL A 90 -7.92 -19.15 -2.03
C VAL A 90 -7.48 -20.61 -1.94
N ALA A 91 -6.18 -20.89 -2.13
CA ALA A 91 -5.65 -22.25 -2.05
C ALA A 91 -5.83 -22.89 -0.67
N ASN A 92 -5.70 -22.10 0.40
CA ASN A 92 -5.82 -22.56 1.79
C ASN A 92 -7.21 -22.38 2.39
N LYS A 93 -8.20 -21.90 1.61
CA LYS A 93 -9.58 -21.64 2.04
C LYS A 93 -9.68 -20.66 3.23
N ALA A 94 -8.72 -19.74 3.35
CA ALA A 94 -8.77 -18.65 4.31
C ALA A 94 -9.80 -17.60 3.86
N ALA A 95 -10.42 -16.90 4.79
CA ALA A 95 -11.29 -15.77 4.45
C ALA A 95 -10.46 -14.66 3.79
N LEU A 96 -10.89 -14.18 2.62
CA LEU A 96 -10.15 -13.19 1.83
C LEU A 96 -11.00 -11.92 1.66
N ARG A 97 -10.51 -10.76 2.13
CA ARG A 97 -11.26 -9.50 2.08
C ARG A 97 -10.35 -8.29 1.87
N PHE A 98 -10.88 -7.29 1.19
CA PHE A 98 -10.37 -5.93 1.24
C PHE A 98 -10.81 -5.23 2.52
N ILE A 99 -10.00 -4.29 3.02
CA ILE A 99 -10.25 -3.60 4.31
C ILE A 99 -10.19 -2.07 4.27
N ASP A 100 -10.01 -1.46 3.10
CA ASP A 100 -9.99 -0.01 2.95
C ASP A 100 -11.37 0.55 2.53
N LEU A 101 -11.51 1.88 2.49
CA LEU A 101 -12.75 2.57 2.15
C LEU A 101 -13.37 2.05 0.83
N PRO A 102 -14.71 2.11 0.70
CA PRO A 102 -15.38 1.73 -0.55
C PRO A 102 -14.84 2.52 -1.74
N SER A 103 -14.89 1.95 -2.94
CA SER A 103 -14.37 2.56 -4.17
C SER A 103 -14.95 3.94 -4.51
N ALA A 104 -16.18 4.21 -4.04
CA ALA A 104 -16.87 5.49 -4.17
C ALA A 104 -16.39 6.57 -3.18
N ALA A 105 -15.67 6.20 -2.12
CA ALA A 105 -15.14 7.12 -1.12
C ALA A 105 -13.93 7.87 -1.68
N ARG A 106 -14.20 8.89 -2.48
CA ARG A 106 -13.18 9.75 -3.07
C ARG A 106 -13.07 11.03 -2.26
N LEU A 107 -11.83 11.43 -1.98
CA LEU A 107 -11.59 12.79 -1.51
C LEU A 107 -11.94 13.74 -2.65
N ALA A 108 -12.72 14.78 -2.35
CA ALA A 108 -12.99 15.82 -3.33
C ALA A 108 -11.65 16.40 -3.80
N GLU A 109 -11.46 16.49 -5.11
CA GLU A 109 -10.38 17.33 -5.63
C GLU A 109 -10.58 18.72 -5.04
N LYS A 110 -9.57 19.22 -4.33
CA LYS A 110 -9.58 20.60 -3.86
C LYS A 110 -9.78 21.44 -5.11
N ALA A 111 -10.94 22.09 -5.24
CA ALA A 111 -11.23 22.94 -6.39
C ALA A 111 -10.01 23.85 -6.59
N PRO A 112 -9.53 24.04 -7.83
CA PRO A 112 -8.49 25.02 -8.08
C PRO A 112 -9.00 26.32 -7.47
N GLU A 113 -8.26 26.85 -6.49
CA GLU A 113 -8.55 28.15 -5.92
C GLU A 113 -8.68 29.07 -7.14
N SER A 114 -9.90 29.57 -7.36
CA SER A 114 -10.16 30.48 -8.46
C SER A 114 -9.14 31.61 -8.33
N PRO A 115 -8.48 32.06 -9.41
CA PRO A 115 -7.61 33.21 -9.32
C PRO A 115 -8.52 34.38 -8.91
N THR A 116 -8.55 34.70 -7.63
CA THR A 116 -9.06 35.97 -7.15
C THR A 116 -8.10 37.00 -7.72
N ASP A 117 -8.57 37.70 -8.75
CA ASP A 117 -8.09 39.03 -9.12
C ASP A 117 -8.11 39.91 -7.87
N THR A 118 -6.98 39.96 -7.18
CA THR A 118 -6.62 41.07 -6.30
C THR A 118 -5.20 41.48 -6.65
N ASP A 119 -5.16 42.41 -7.60
CA ASP A 119 -4.03 43.28 -7.85
C ASP A 119 -3.69 44.06 -6.57
N THR A 120 -2.39 44.18 -6.28
CA THR A 120 -1.73 45.04 -5.27
C THR A 120 -2.02 44.82 -3.77
N ALA A 121 -1.08 44.17 -3.07
CA ALA A 121 -0.51 44.67 -1.81
C ALA A 121 0.82 43.95 -1.51
N GLU A 122 1.80 44.73 -1.05
CA GLU A 122 3.21 44.40 -0.89
C GLU A 122 3.46 43.18 0.02
N ALA A 123 4.39 42.32 -0.41
CA ALA A 123 4.90 41.19 0.37
C ALA A 123 5.90 41.70 1.43
N GLU A 124 5.43 41.87 2.66
CA GLU A 124 6.29 41.83 3.85
C GLU A 124 6.64 40.35 4.16
N PRO A 125 7.91 40.01 4.46
CA PRO A 125 8.26 38.64 4.82
C PRO A 125 7.76 38.35 6.23
N VAL A 126 6.77 37.47 6.34
CA VAL A 126 6.39 36.88 7.63
C VAL A 126 7.44 35.83 7.99
N GLU A 127 8.40 36.23 8.84
CA GLU A 127 9.15 35.28 9.66
C GLU A 127 8.16 34.61 10.64
N GLU A 128 7.64 33.44 10.28
CA GLU A 128 6.98 32.55 11.23
C GLU A 128 7.96 31.47 11.68
N GLN A 129 8.65 31.81 12.78
CA GLN A 129 9.20 30.87 13.74
C GLN A 129 8.07 29.96 14.23
N GLY A 130 7.93 28.80 13.58
CA GLY A 130 7.14 27.66 14.03
C GLY A 130 8.07 26.50 14.41
N GLU A 131 8.95 26.73 15.39
CA GLU A 131 9.55 25.65 16.15
C GLU A 131 8.45 24.92 16.94
N GLU A 132 8.57 23.60 17.11
CA GLU A 132 7.76 22.75 18.02
C GLU A 132 6.37 22.26 17.57
N ALA A 133 6.26 21.77 16.33
CA ALA A 133 5.47 20.56 16.08
C ALA A 133 6.41 19.50 15.50
N THR A 134 6.98 18.69 16.40
CA THR A 134 7.94 17.61 16.13
C THR A 134 7.40 16.64 15.09
N ARG A 135 7.69 16.92 13.82
CA ARG A 135 7.49 15.98 12.72
C ARG A 135 8.42 14.80 12.95
N ILE A 136 7.87 13.62 13.21
CA ILE A 136 8.57 12.36 12.92
C ILE A 136 8.67 12.31 11.40
N GLN A 137 9.65 13.00 10.83
CA GLN A 137 9.56 13.42 9.43
C GLN A 137 9.91 12.30 8.44
N ASP A 138 10.47 11.19 8.92
CA ASP A 138 10.66 9.94 8.17
C ASP A 138 11.23 8.85 9.11
N PRO A 139 10.39 8.07 9.82
CA PRO A 139 10.89 7.10 10.79
C PRO A 139 11.72 5.98 10.12
N ILE A 140 11.38 5.60 8.89
CA ILE A 140 12.11 4.58 8.13
C ILE A 140 13.48 5.13 7.72
N GLY A 141 13.56 6.35 7.19
CA GLY A 141 14.82 7.00 6.85
C GLY A 141 15.70 7.25 8.07
N THR A 142 15.14 7.55 9.24
CA THR A 142 15.92 7.64 10.49
C THR A 142 16.57 6.30 10.84
N LEU A 143 15.82 5.19 10.75
CA LEU A 143 16.36 3.85 11.01
C LEU A 143 17.41 3.45 9.96
N ALA A 144 17.16 3.74 8.68
CA ALA A 144 18.08 3.45 7.58
C ALA A 144 19.43 4.16 7.76
N ARG A 145 19.42 5.46 8.10
CA ARG A 145 20.65 6.21 8.38
C ARG A 145 21.40 5.66 9.59
N ALA A 146 20.70 5.26 10.64
CA ALA A 146 21.31 4.60 11.80
C ALA A 146 21.95 3.24 11.43
N ALA A 147 21.41 2.55 10.42
CA ALA A 147 21.96 1.32 9.87
C ALA A 147 23.08 1.54 8.82
N GLY A 148 23.43 2.79 8.51
CA GLY A 148 24.51 3.14 7.57
C GLY A 148 24.07 3.33 6.11
N TYR A 149 22.77 3.42 5.84
CA TYR A 149 22.23 3.70 4.50
C TYR A 149 21.99 5.20 4.29
N GLU A 150 22.01 5.64 3.04
CA GLU A 150 21.75 7.04 2.67
C GLU A 150 20.28 7.42 2.89
N ASP A 151 19.37 6.51 2.54
CA ASP A 151 17.92 6.69 2.63
C ASP A 151 17.19 5.37 2.93
N GLY A 152 15.90 5.49 3.24
CA GLY A 152 15.02 4.36 3.54
C GLY A 152 14.80 3.42 2.35
N GLU A 153 14.90 3.93 1.12
CA GLU A 153 14.68 3.16 -0.10
C GLU A 153 15.81 2.17 -0.36
N SER A 154 17.05 2.63 -0.20
CA SER A 154 18.26 1.83 -0.32
C SER A 154 18.29 0.74 0.76
N TRP A 155 17.91 1.10 2.00
CA TRP A 155 17.77 0.14 3.09
C TRP A 155 16.69 -0.92 2.81
N TRP A 156 15.50 -0.51 2.37
CA TRP A 156 14.41 -1.43 2.03
C TRP A 156 14.79 -2.36 0.88
N SER A 157 15.38 -1.80 -0.18
CA SER A 157 15.79 -2.57 -1.35
C SER A 157 16.79 -3.65 -0.98
N ASP A 158 17.77 -3.35 -0.13
CA ASP A 158 18.76 -4.32 0.31
C ASP A 158 18.12 -5.34 1.27
N ILE A 159 17.58 -4.88 2.39
CA ILE A 159 17.17 -5.75 3.50
C ILE A 159 15.89 -6.54 3.22
N ILE A 160 14.93 -5.98 2.48
CA ILE A 160 13.61 -6.59 2.26
C ILE A 160 13.50 -7.19 0.86
N GLU A 161 13.94 -6.47 -0.17
CA GLU A 161 13.70 -6.91 -1.55
C GLU A 161 14.79 -7.84 -2.09
N GLN A 162 16.03 -7.74 -1.61
CA GLN A 162 17.17 -8.47 -2.16
C GLN A 162 17.82 -9.46 -1.19
N ASN A 163 17.65 -9.26 0.11
CA ASN A 163 18.30 -10.09 1.11
C ASN A 163 17.43 -11.29 1.53
N PRO A 164 17.78 -12.53 1.16
CA PRO A 164 17.04 -13.73 1.55
C PRO A 164 17.19 -14.09 3.05
N ALA A 165 18.02 -13.36 3.81
CA ALA A 165 18.27 -13.55 5.23
C ALA A 165 18.36 -12.18 5.97
N PRO A 166 17.24 -11.55 6.36
CA PRO A 166 17.28 -10.27 7.05
C PRO A 166 17.72 -10.45 8.51
N GLY A 167 19.03 -10.24 8.76
CA GLY A 167 19.68 -10.23 10.07
C GLY A 167 21.07 -10.91 10.06
N PRO A 168 21.94 -10.67 11.06
CA PRO A 168 23.17 -11.45 11.22
C PRO A 168 22.90 -12.95 11.44
#